data_AF-A0A2J6SN20-F1
#
_entry.id   AF-A0A2J6SN20-F1
#
_cell.length_a   1.000
_cell.length_b   1.000
_cell.length_c   1.000
_cell.angle_alpha   90.00
_cell.angle_beta   90.00
_cell.angle_gamma   90.00
#
_symmetry.space_group_name_H-M   'P 1'
#
loop_
_entity.id
_entity.type
_entity.pdbx_description
1 polymer ?
#
loop_
_entity_poly.entity_id
_entity_poly.type
_entity_poly.pdbx_seq_one_letter_code
_entity_poly.pdbx_strand_id
1 'polypeptide(L)'
;MIEWYALQIQSDFQSTSHVHEHHAEQIRVSPAQRYTFLLEAKRTDGGNYAFLTSLDINKDFTQPGSRWPLNVTGYIEYDQTKILPVPLVVDDWDPLDDFILVPYDNQKLLPVPDQQITLDFHFGSDDLGIPRAYMNDTYISQKVPTLYSVLAVGKDADNPVVYGQVNPLVVQYGQTVEIVLNNLDDAIHPFHLHGHQFQVCDRPGSGAGSFGGDNRAFPSVPMRRDTVSVNGNSYVILRFTADNPGVWLFHCHIEWHVSMGLVATVIEAPAMLQRAITIPQQHLDICIAQCVPTAGNAAGNTVNHTDLAGANTASPNPDNG
;
A
#
# COMPACT_ATOMS: atom_id res chain seq x y z
N MET A 1 -32.37 11.28 -8.83
CA MET A 1 -31.11 10.53 -8.69
C MET A 1 -31.07 9.90 -7.32
N ILE A 2 -30.39 8.76 -7.14
CA ILE A 2 -29.94 8.36 -5.80
C ILE A 2 -28.69 9.20 -5.59
N GLU A 3 -28.67 10.02 -4.55
CA GLU A 3 -27.51 10.85 -4.21
C GLU A 3 -26.54 9.99 -3.40
N TRP A 4 -25.29 9.91 -3.84
CA TRP A 4 -24.26 9.21 -3.07
C TRP A 4 -23.41 10.23 -2.34
N TYR A 5 -23.25 9.98 -1.05
CA TYR A 5 -22.40 10.79 -0.20
C TYR A 5 -21.28 9.88 0.32
N ALA A 6 -20.05 10.08 -0.15
CA ALA A 6 -18.88 9.41 0.42
C ALA A 6 -18.67 9.98 1.83
N LEU A 7 -18.71 9.13 2.86
CA LEU A 7 -18.58 9.56 4.25
C LEU A 7 -17.35 9.00 4.97
N GLN A 8 -16.68 8.00 4.42
CA GLN A 8 -15.57 7.38 5.12
C GLN A 8 -14.64 6.62 4.17
N ILE A 9 -13.34 6.75 4.37
CA ILE A 9 -12.33 5.84 3.83
C ILE A 9 -11.89 5.00 5.03
N GLN A 10 -12.22 3.71 5.03
CA GLN A 10 -11.89 2.87 6.17
C GLN A 10 -10.49 2.30 5.98
N SER A 11 -9.53 2.64 6.85
CA SER A 11 -8.33 1.82 7.08
C SER A 11 -8.55 0.85 8.23
N ASP A 12 -7.84 -0.28 8.28
CA ASP A 12 -8.20 -1.43 9.10
C ASP A 12 -8.05 -1.18 10.61
N PHE A 13 -9.00 -1.79 11.34
CA PHE A 13 -9.08 -2.21 12.74
C PHE A 13 -8.60 -1.37 13.93
N GLN A 14 -7.82 -0.29 13.82
CA GLN A 14 -7.45 0.52 15.00
C GLN A 14 -7.49 2.05 14.83
N SER A 15 -7.44 2.58 13.60
CA SER A 15 -7.69 4.01 13.36
C SER A 15 -8.51 4.19 12.08
N THR A 16 -9.70 4.78 12.20
CA THR A 16 -10.53 5.18 11.07
C THR A 16 -10.28 6.66 10.76
N SER A 17 -9.84 6.98 9.54
CA SER A 17 -9.86 8.37 9.06
C SER A 17 -11.22 8.62 8.41
N HIS A 18 -12.08 9.32 9.13
CA HIS A 18 -13.31 9.85 8.54
C HIS A 18 -12.96 11.02 7.64
N VAL A 19 -13.76 11.26 6.61
CA VAL A 19 -13.63 12.43 5.73
C VAL A 19 -14.85 13.31 5.90
N HIS A 20 -14.72 14.59 5.56
CA HIS A 20 -15.91 15.42 5.34
C HIS A 20 -16.73 14.84 4.19
N GLU A 21 -18.04 14.97 4.30
CA GLU A 21 -18.98 14.47 3.31
C GLU A 21 -18.67 15.04 1.92
N HIS A 22 -18.56 14.14 0.94
CA HIS A 22 -18.31 14.51 -0.46
C HIS A 22 -19.24 13.75 -1.38
N HIS A 23 -19.97 14.45 -2.24
CA HIS A 23 -20.84 13.80 -3.22
C HIS A 23 -20.02 13.05 -4.28
N ALA A 24 -20.47 11.87 -4.69
CA ALA A 24 -19.86 11.10 -5.77
C ALA A 24 -20.93 10.38 -6.59
N GLU A 25 -20.66 10.06 -7.85
CA GLU A 25 -21.53 9.17 -8.64
C GLU A 25 -20.81 7.89 -9.05
N GLN A 26 -19.48 7.96 -9.12
CA GLN A 26 -18.59 6.87 -9.46
C GLN A 26 -17.43 6.86 -8.46
N ILE A 27 -17.02 5.66 -8.01
CA ILE A 27 -15.90 5.48 -7.09
C ILE A 27 -14.99 4.41 -7.69
N ARG A 28 -13.69 4.71 -7.77
CA ARG A 28 -12.67 3.72 -8.13
C ARG A 28 -12.08 3.12 -6.86
N VAL A 29 -12.13 1.79 -6.75
CA VAL A 29 -11.62 1.05 -5.58
C VAL A 29 -10.48 0.16 -6.03
N SER A 30 -9.26 0.52 -5.65
CA SER A 30 -8.09 -0.34 -5.90
C SER A 30 -8.01 -1.47 -4.85
N PRO A 31 -7.25 -2.55 -5.11
CA PRO A 31 -6.93 -3.55 -4.10
C PRO A 31 -6.55 -2.91 -2.75
N ALA A 32 -7.10 -3.48 -1.66
CA ALA A 32 -7.01 -3.00 -0.29
C ALA A 32 -7.61 -1.62 0.04
N GLN A 33 -8.15 -0.86 -0.91
CA GLN A 33 -8.90 0.35 -0.60
C GLN A 33 -10.32 0.01 -0.11
N ARG A 34 -10.85 0.83 0.80
CA ARG A 34 -12.22 0.71 1.32
C ARG A 34 -12.86 2.08 1.31
N TYR A 35 -14.11 2.13 0.89
CA TYR A 35 -14.97 3.31 0.97
C TYR A 35 -16.26 2.93 1.68
N THR A 36 -16.68 3.81 2.57
CA THR A 36 -17.97 3.80 3.23
C THR A 36 -18.70 5.05 2.78
N PHE A 37 -19.93 4.85 2.32
CA PHE A 37 -20.78 5.92 1.81
C PHE A 37 -22.13 5.85 2.50
N LEU A 38 -22.75 7.01 2.68
CA LEU A 38 -24.17 7.08 2.97
C LEU A 38 -24.93 7.08 1.67
N LEU A 39 -26.01 6.31 1.67
CA LEU A 39 -26.95 6.25 0.58
C LEU A 39 -28.31 6.73 1.10
N GLU A 40 -28.79 7.87 0.62
CA GLU A 40 -30.14 8.31 0.96
C GLU A 40 -31.17 7.57 0.09
N ALA A 41 -31.98 6.75 0.74
CA ALA A 41 -33.09 6.08 0.07
C ALA A 41 -34.18 7.10 -0.30
N LYS A 42 -34.64 7.08 -1.55
CA LYS A 42 -35.71 7.97 -1.99
C LYS A 42 -37.01 7.65 -1.25
N ARG A 43 -37.74 8.69 -0.86
CA ARG A 43 -39.00 8.56 -0.10
C ARG A 43 -40.17 7.95 -0.88
N THR A 44 -40.09 7.91 -2.21
CA THR A 44 -41.16 7.40 -3.08
C THR A 44 -40.70 6.14 -3.81
N ASP A 45 -41.59 5.16 -3.96
CA ASP A 45 -41.36 3.86 -4.60
C ASP A 45 -41.31 3.95 -6.14
N GLY A 46 -40.39 4.75 -6.67
CA GLY A 46 -40.22 4.96 -8.12
C GLY A 46 -39.77 3.73 -8.91
N GLY A 47 -39.46 2.61 -8.24
CA GLY A 47 -39.00 1.36 -8.84
C GLY A 47 -37.72 0.84 -8.18
N ASN A 48 -37.19 -0.27 -8.72
CA ASN A 48 -35.88 -0.81 -8.37
C ASN A 48 -34.78 -0.05 -9.14
N TYR A 49 -33.57 -0.02 -8.60
CA TYR A 49 -32.45 0.74 -9.18
C TYR A 49 -31.28 -0.18 -9.51
N ALA A 50 -30.60 0.05 -10.63
CA ALA A 50 -29.36 -0.64 -10.97
C ALA A 50 -28.16 0.14 -10.43
N PHE A 51 -27.10 -0.57 -10.06
CA PHE A 51 -25.76 -0.03 -9.89
C PHE A 51 -24.76 -0.87 -10.68
N LEU A 52 -23.67 -0.26 -11.13
CA LEU A 52 -22.67 -0.89 -11.97
C LEU A 52 -21.37 -1.06 -11.19
N THR A 53 -20.83 -2.27 -11.21
CA THR A 53 -19.43 -2.54 -10.89
C THR A 53 -18.71 -2.86 -12.19
N SER A 54 -17.62 -2.15 -12.49
CA SER A 54 -16.79 -2.42 -13.66
C SER A 54 -15.34 -2.66 -13.24
N LEU A 55 -14.69 -3.59 -13.93
CA LEU A 55 -13.25 -3.82 -13.80
C LEU A 55 -12.50 -2.73 -14.56
N ASP A 56 -11.49 -2.15 -13.93
CA ASP A 56 -10.57 -1.22 -14.56
C ASP A 56 -9.85 -1.93 -15.72
N ILE A 57 -9.93 -1.37 -16.92
CA ILE A 57 -9.42 -1.96 -18.16
C ILE A 57 -8.00 -1.52 -18.53
N ASN A 58 -7.28 -0.85 -17.61
CA ASN A 58 -5.85 -0.61 -17.77
C ASN A 58 -5.03 -1.90 -17.53
N LYS A 59 -4.32 -2.32 -18.59
CA LYS A 59 -3.90 -3.69 -18.97
C LYS A 59 -2.87 -4.39 -18.04
N ASP A 60 -2.75 -5.73 -18.04
CA ASP A 60 -2.76 -6.65 -19.19
C ASP A 60 -3.35 -8.07 -18.95
N PHE A 61 -4.61 -8.27 -19.32
CA PHE A 61 -5.29 -9.59 -19.38
C PHE A 61 -4.84 -10.45 -20.59
N THR A 62 -3.54 -10.81 -20.71
CA THR A 62 -2.94 -11.43 -21.90
C THR A 62 -3.38 -12.86 -22.25
N GLN A 63 -4.38 -13.47 -21.60
CA GLN A 63 -4.82 -14.83 -21.99
C GLN A 63 -6.09 -14.87 -22.87
N PRO A 64 -5.99 -15.37 -24.11
CA PRO A 64 -7.14 -15.68 -24.93
C PRO A 64 -7.78 -16.98 -24.42
N GLY A 65 -8.92 -16.88 -23.74
CA GLY A 65 -9.68 -18.07 -23.33
C GLY A 65 -10.91 -17.79 -22.49
N SER A 66 -10.95 -16.69 -21.75
CA SER A 66 -12.14 -16.28 -20.99
C SER A 66 -12.37 -14.79 -21.12
N ARG A 67 -13.41 -14.41 -21.87
CA ARG A 67 -13.95 -13.05 -21.84
C ARG A 67 -14.71 -12.90 -20.53
N TRP A 68 -14.02 -12.55 -19.46
CA TRP A 68 -14.68 -12.17 -18.22
C TRP A 68 -15.59 -10.96 -18.52
N PRO A 69 -16.85 -10.96 -18.06
CA PRO A 69 -17.67 -9.77 -18.16
C PRO A 69 -17.01 -8.68 -17.32
N LEU A 70 -16.50 -7.65 -17.99
CA LEU A 70 -15.85 -6.51 -17.35
C LEU A 70 -16.85 -5.69 -16.51
N ASN A 71 -18.13 -5.86 -16.78
CA ASN A 71 -19.22 -5.13 -16.16
C ASN A 71 -20.17 -6.10 -15.47
N VAL A 72 -20.51 -5.81 -14.22
CA VAL A 72 -21.50 -6.53 -13.42
C VAL A 72 -22.54 -5.53 -12.93
N THR A 73 -23.81 -5.82 -13.16
CA THR A 73 -24.92 -4.99 -12.66
C THR A 73 -25.49 -5.62 -11.40
N GLY A 74 -25.55 -4.84 -10.32
CA GLY A 74 -26.33 -5.15 -9.13
C GLY A 74 -27.60 -4.31 -9.06
N TYR A 75 -28.52 -4.68 -8.16
CA TYR A 75 -29.80 -3.99 -8.00
C TYR A 75 -30.06 -3.63 -6.55
N ILE A 76 -30.63 -2.44 -6.34
CA ILE A 76 -31.22 -1.99 -5.08
C ILE A 76 -32.74 -2.12 -5.25
N GLU A 77 -33.31 -3.12 -4.58
CA GLU A 77 -34.73 -3.42 -4.66
C GLU A 77 -35.51 -2.68 -3.57
N TYR A 78 -36.42 -1.82 -4.00
CA TYR A 78 -37.41 -1.18 -3.14
C TYR A 78 -38.69 -2.03 -3.05
N ASP A 79 -38.99 -2.80 -4.10
CA ASP A 79 -40.15 -3.66 -4.21
C ASP A 79 -39.83 -4.85 -5.12
N GLN A 80 -39.84 -6.06 -4.53
CA GLN A 80 -39.52 -7.31 -5.23
C GLN A 80 -40.55 -7.71 -6.29
N THR A 81 -41.73 -7.06 -6.30
CA THR A 81 -42.77 -7.29 -7.31
C THR A 81 -42.58 -6.44 -8.57
N LYS A 82 -41.72 -5.40 -8.50
CA LYS A 82 -41.44 -4.51 -9.63
C LYS A 82 -40.32 -5.06 -10.51
N ILE A 83 -40.38 -4.71 -11.79
CA ILE A 83 -39.38 -5.13 -12.79
C ILE A 83 -38.02 -4.53 -12.43
N LEU A 84 -36.97 -5.35 -12.53
CA LEU A 84 -35.59 -4.88 -12.40
C LEU A 84 -35.24 -3.95 -13.57
N PRO A 85 -34.61 -2.79 -13.31
CA PRO A 85 -34.23 -1.85 -14.37
C PRO A 85 -33.22 -2.48 -15.34
N VAL A 86 -33.13 -1.92 -16.54
CA VAL A 86 -32.11 -2.32 -17.50
C VAL A 86 -30.70 -2.03 -16.95
N PRO A 87 -29.69 -2.87 -17.27
CA PRO A 87 -28.31 -2.60 -16.92
C PRO A 87 -27.85 -1.21 -17.36
N LEU A 88 -27.06 -0.55 -16.51
CA LEU A 88 -26.48 0.75 -16.81
C LEU A 88 -25.40 0.60 -17.90
N VAL A 89 -25.42 1.52 -18.86
CA VAL A 89 -24.34 1.73 -19.82
C VAL A 89 -23.66 3.04 -19.42
N VAL A 90 -22.36 2.96 -19.13
CA VAL A 90 -21.52 4.12 -18.77
C VAL A 90 -20.57 4.33 -19.93
N ASP A 91 -20.78 5.40 -20.69
CA ASP A 91 -19.97 5.75 -21.85
C ASP A 91 -18.70 6.53 -21.44
N ASP A 92 -18.80 7.32 -20.37
CA ASP A 92 -17.70 8.13 -19.82
C ASP A 92 -17.47 7.82 -18.34
N TRP A 93 -16.21 7.53 -18.00
CA TRP A 93 -15.78 7.26 -16.63
C TRP A 93 -15.22 8.54 -16.00
N ASP A 94 -15.83 8.94 -14.89
CA ASP A 94 -15.40 10.10 -14.09
C ASP A 94 -15.49 9.73 -12.59
N PRO A 95 -14.66 8.78 -12.12
CA PRO A 95 -14.63 8.40 -10.72
C PRO A 95 -14.10 9.55 -9.86
N LEU A 96 -14.68 9.71 -8.67
CA LEU A 96 -14.18 10.62 -7.65
C LEU A 96 -12.67 10.43 -7.45
N ASP A 97 -11.92 11.52 -7.62
CA ASP A 97 -10.51 11.59 -7.25
C ASP A 97 -10.38 11.61 -5.72
N ASP A 98 -9.93 10.52 -5.11
CA ASP A 98 -9.77 10.45 -3.66
C ASP A 98 -8.73 11.42 -3.09
N PHE A 99 -7.85 12.01 -3.92
CA PHE A 99 -6.87 13.01 -3.49
C PHE A 99 -7.54 14.29 -2.94
N ILE A 100 -8.74 14.64 -3.42
CA ILE A 100 -9.45 15.85 -2.99
C ILE A 100 -10.22 15.67 -1.68
N LEU A 101 -10.27 14.44 -1.13
CA LEU A 101 -11.00 14.17 0.10
C LEU A 101 -10.26 14.74 1.31
N VAL A 102 -11.01 15.43 2.17
CA VAL A 102 -10.45 16.11 3.34
C VAL A 102 -10.75 15.29 4.60
N PRO A 103 -9.75 14.89 5.39
CA PRO A 103 -9.96 14.21 6.67
C PRO A 103 -10.80 15.07 7.64
N TYR A 104 -11.73 14.42 8.34
CA TYR A 104 -12.67 15.07 9.25
C TYR A 104 -11.99 15.76 10.43
N ASP A 105 -10.87 15.21 10.91
CA ASP A 105 -10.06 15.80 11.99
C ASP A 105 -9.27 17.04 11.53
N ASN A 106 -9.28 17.34 10.22
CA ASN A 106 -8.55 18.44 9.59
C ASN A 106 -7.06 18.48 9.97
N GLN A 107 -6.42 17.32 10.15
CA GLN A 107 -5.00 17.28 10.44
C GLN A 107 -4.23 18.03 9.34
N LYS A 108 -3.52 19.09 9.73
CA LYS A 108 -2.71 19.88 8.80
C LYS A 108 -1.59 19.04 8.23
N LEU A 109 -1.12 19.45 7.06
CA LEU A 109 0.11 18.93 6.45
C LEU A 109 1.21 18.81 7.51
N LEU A 110 1.82 17.63 7.59
CA LEU A 110 2.95 17.37 8.47
C LEU A 110 4.12 18.29 8.12
N PRO A 111 5.00 18.62 9.09
CA PRO A 111 6.15 19.49 8.86
C PRO A 111 7.05 19.04 7.70
N VAL A 112 8.03 19.87 7.35
CA VAL A 112 9.10 19.45 6.43
C VAL A 112 9.72 18.16 6.97
N PRO A 113 9.93 17.14 6.14
CA PRO A 113 10.39 15.83 6.61
C PRO A 113 11.79 15.93 7.23
N ASP A 114 11.97 15.21 8.33
CA ASP A 114 13.29 14.94 8.92
C ASP A 114 14.08 13.97 8.04
N GLN A 115 13.36 13.08 7.33
CA GLN A 115 13.94 12.11 6.41
C GLN A 115 13.05 11.99 5.16
N GLN A 116 13.62 12.28 3.99
CA GLN A 116 13.02 11.98 2.70
C GLN A 116 13.65 10.69 2.14
N ILE A 117 12.81 9.78 1.67
CA ILE A 117 13.18 8.51 1.06
C ILE A 117 12.60 8.49 -0.35
N THR A 118 13.47 8.33 -1.35
CA THR A 118 13.05 8.18 -2.75
C THR A 118 13.12 6.72 -3.14
N LEU A 119 12.01 6.21 -3.68
CA LEU A 119 11.85 4.85 -4.15
C LEU A 119 11.44 4.90 -5.62
N ASP A 120 12.29 4.39 -6.49
CA ASP A 120 11.98 4.24 -7.91
C ASP A 120 11.60 2.80 -8.15
N PHE A 121 10.37 2.57 -8.62
CA PHE A 121 9.93 1.21 -8.93
C PHE A 121 9.70 0.96 -10.41
N HIS A 122 10.08 -0.25 -10.83
CA HIS A 122 9.93 -0.73 -12.20
C HIS A 122 9.89 -2.27 -12.21
N PHE A 123 9.57 -2.84 -13.36
CA PHE A 123 9.57 -4.27 -13.61
C PHE A 123 10.70 -4.64 -14.56
N GLY A 124 11.27 -5.83 -14.36
CA GLY A 124 12.36 -6.36 -15.18
C GLY A 124 12.47 -7.87 -15.06
N SER A 125 13.59 -8.44 -15.48
CA SER A 125 13.90 -9.86 -15.32
C SER A 125 15.22 -10.03 -14.59
N ASP A 126 15.32 -11.05 -13.73
CA ASP A 126 16.58 -11.45 -13.13
C ASP A 126 17.49 -12.22 -14.12
N ASP A 127 18.68 -12.64 -13.65
CA ASP A 127 19.68 -13.36 -14.46
C ASP A 127 19.16 -14.70 -15.01
N LEU A 128 18.07 -15.24 -14.47
CA LEU A 128 17.41 -16.47 -14.93
C LEU A 128 16.25 -16.18 -15.90
N GLY A 129 16.01 -14.91 -16.22
CA GLY A 129 14.90 -14.48 -17.07
C GLY A 129 13.54 -14.46 -16.36
N ILE A 130 13.51 -14.58 -15.02
CA ILE A 130 12.26 -14.60 -14.27
C ILE A 130 11.81 -13.15 -14.04
N PRO A 131 10.53 -12.80 -14.28
CA PRO A 131 10.00 -11.48 -13.99
C PRO A 131 10.15 -11.10 -12.51
N ARG A 132 10.68 -9.89 -12.27
CA ARG A 132 10.87 -9.30 -10.95
C ARG A 132 10.41 -7.85 -10.93
N ALA A 133 10.09 -7.40 -9.73
CA ALA A 133 9.75 -6.02 -9.45
C ALA A 133 10.82 -5.43 -8.53
N TYR A 134 11.22 -4.21 -8.82
CA TYR A 134 12.32 -3.53 -8.16
C TYR A 134 11.78 -2.27 -7.51
N MET A 135 12.19 -2.00 -6.28
CA MET A 135 11.94 -0.75 -5.57
C MET A 135 13.30 -0.25 -5.10
N ASN A 136 14.03 0.38 -6.03
CA ASN A 136 15.49 0.45 -6.12
C ASN A 136 16.15 -0.95 -6.30
N ASP A 137 15.92 -1.88 -5.38
CA ASP A 137 16.30 -3.29 -5.46
C ASP A 137 15.06 -4.21 -5.37
N THR A 138 15.18 -5.47 -5.78
CA THR A 138 14.10 -6.46 -5.58
C THR A 138 14.08 -6.93 -4.13
N TYR A 139 12.91 -7.04 -3.51
CA TYR A 139 12.79 -7.61 -2.17
C TYR A 139 13.09 -9.11 -2.19
N ILE A 140 13.89 -9.56 -1.21
CA ILE A 140 14.22 -10.97 -0.97
C ILE A 140 14.02 -11.27 0.51
N SER A 141 13.03 -12.12 0.81
CA SER A 141 12.81 -12.64 2.17
C SER A 141 14.09 -13.30 2.71
N GLN A 142 14.50 -12.89 3.90
CA GLN A 142 15.72 -13.37 4.54
C GLN A 142 15.48 -14.57 5.45
N LYS A 143 16.56 -15.25 5.88
CA LYS A 143 16.45 -16.46 6.72
C LYS A 143 15.83 -16.14 8.08
N VAL A 144 16.27 -15.04 8.69
CA VAL A 144 15.69 -14.53 9.94
C VAL A 144 14.68 -13.44 9.57
N PRO A 145 13.42 -13.53 10.01
CA PRO A 145 12.45 -12.47 9.77
C PRO A 145 12.91 -11.15 10.40
N THR A 146 12.70 -10.04 9.70
CA THR A 146 13.25 -8.71 10.07
C THR A 146 12.97 -8.33 11.52
N LEU A 147 11.76 -8.59 12.03
CA LEU A 147 11.41 -8.33 13.44
C LEU A 147 12.38 -9.03 14.42
N TYR A 148 12.67 -10.31 14.19
CA TYR A 148 13.60 -11.06 15.04
C TYR A 148 15.03 -10.56 14.91
N SER A 149 15.45 -10.15 13.71
CA SER A 149 16.74 -9.51 13.53
C SER A 149 16.82 -8.19 14.30
N VAL A 150 15.81 -7.32 14.24
CA VAL A 150 15.78 -6.07 15.04
C VAL A 150 15.97 -6.38 16.52
N LEU A 151 15.30 -7.41 17.05
CA LEU A 151 15.41 -7.77 18.47
C LEU A 151 16.74 -8.39 18.86
N ALA A 152 17.45 -9.03 17.92
CA ALA A 152 18.66 -9.80 18.21
C ALA A 152 19.97 -9.02 18.00
N VAL A 153 20.01 -8.07 17.06
CA VAL A 153 21.26 -7.38 16.67
C VAL A 153 21.68 -6.25 17.62
N GLY A 154 20.88 -5.97 18.65
CA GLY A 154 21.19 -4.99 19.70
C GLY A 154 21.48 -3.60 19.14
N LYS A 155 22.65 -3.04 19.48
CA LYS A 155 23.06 -1.69 19.06
C LYS A 155 23.19 -1.51 17.54
N ASP A 156 23.29 -2.61 16.78
CA ASP A 156 23.46 -2.54 15.33
C ASP A 156 22.11 -2.45 14.59
N ALA A 157 21.00 -2.31 15.32
CA ALA A 157 19.67 -2.27 14.73
C ALA A 157 19.37 -0.98 13.93
N ASP A 158 20.19 0.07 14.09
CA ASP A 158 20.09 1.24 13.20
C ASP A 158 20.84 1.05 11.87
N ASN A 159 21.61 -0.05 11.72
CA ASN A 159 22.39 -0.32 10.51
C ASN A 159 21.56 -1.15 9.50
N PRO A 160 21.16 -0.58 8.34
CA PRO A 160 20.32 -1.29 7.37
C PRO A 160 20.95 -2.59 6.83
N VAL A 161 22.29 -2.69 6.84
CA VAL A 161 23.02 -3.88 6.34
C VAL A 161 22.59 -5.14 7.09
N VAL A 162 22.28 -5.07 8.38
CA VAL A 162 21.96 -6.25 9.19
C VAL A 162 20.66 -6.93 8.77
N TYR A 163 19.83 -6.27 7.96
CA TYR A 163 18.54 -6.76 7.49
C TYR A 163 18.58 -7.41 6.11
N GLY A 164 19.73 -7.36 5.42
CA GLY A 164 19.87 -7.92 4.08
C GLY A 164 18.95 -7.23 3.06
N GLN A 165 18.59 -7.94 2.00
CA GLN A 165 17.88 -7.39 0.85
C GLN A 165 16.36 -7.37 1.06
N VAL A 166 15.92 -6.70 2.13
CA VAL A 166 14.49 -6.46 2.43
C VAL A 166 14.05 -5.03 2.10
N ASN A 167 14.88 -4.32 1.32
CA ASN A 167 14.76 -2.87 1.06
C ASN A 167 14.55 -2.09 2.38
N PRO A 168 15.51 -2.18 3.33
CA PRO A 168 15.34 -1.67 4.69
C PRO A 168 15.31 -0.14 4.72
N LEU A 169 14.22 0.41 5.22
CA LEU A 169 14.01 1.84 5.45
C LEU A 169 14.03 2.10 6.97
N VAL A 170 15.22 2.34 7.52
CA VAL A 170 15.37 2.61 8.96
C VAL A 170 14.98 4.06 9.25
N VAL A 171 14.04 4.25 10.18
CA VAL A 171 13.54 5.57 10.61
C VAL A 171 13.47 5.65 12.14
N GLN A 172 13.61 6.86 12.69
CA GLN A 172 13.69 7.10 14.14
C GLN A 172 12.37 7.62 14.69
N TYR A 173 12.10 7.32 15.97
CA TYR A 173 10.86 7.74 16.62
C TYR A 173 10.67 9.26 16.59
N GLY A 174 9.46 9.69 16.25
CA GLY A 174 9.04 11.09 16.16
C GLY A 174 9.45 11.80 14.86
N GLN A 175 10.20 11.15 13.97
CA GLN A 175 10.53 11.75 12.67
C GLN A 175 9.28 11.91 11.80
N THR A 176 9.19 13.04 11.10
CA THR A 176 8.35 13.16 9.92
C THR A 176 9.07 12.52 8.74
N VAL A 177 8.55 11.40 8.24
CA VAL A 177 9.10 10.64 7.11
C VAL A 177 8.33 11.01 5.86
N GLU A 178 9.05 11.34 4.78
CA GLU A 178 8.47 11.54 3.45
C GLU A 178 8.93 10.44 2.49
N ILE A 179 7.99 9.72 1.89
CA ILE A 179 8.27 8.76 0.82
C ILE A 179 7.90 9.42 -0.51
N VAL A 180 8.89 9.62 -1.37
CA VAL A 180 8.69 9.93 -2.79
C VAL A 180 8.75 8.61 -3.55
N LEU A 181 7.62 8.18 -4.09
CA LEU A 181 7.53 6.92 -4.83
C LEU A 181 7.29 7.24 -6.31
N ASN A 182 8.31 6.98 -7.14
CA ASN A 182 8.25 7.17 -8.58
C ASN A 182 7.86 5.87 -9.27
N ASN A 183 6.80 5.93 -10.06
CA ASN A 183 6.36 4.84 -10.90
C ASN A 183 6.99 4.97 -12.29
N LEU A 184 7.95 4.10 -12.59
CA LEU A 184 8.59 4.02 -13.90
C LEU A 184 7.91 3.00 -14.84
N ASP A 185 6.81 2.40 -14.39
CA ASP A 185 5.93 1.53 -15.17
C ASP A 185 4.73 2.33 -15.72
N ASP A 186 4.11 1.84 -16.80
CA ASP A 186 2.97 2.50 -17.43
C ASP A 186 1.61 2.19 -16.78
N ALA A 187 1.54 1.16 -15.93
CA ALA A 187 0.33 0.78 -15.22
C ALA A 187 0.16 1.53 -13.89
N ILE A 188 -1.03 1.36 -13.29
CA ILE A 188 -1.37 1.95 -12.00
C ILE A 188 -1.16 0.92 -10.90
N HIS A 189 -0.49 1.30 -9.81
CA HIS A 189 -0.15 0.39 -8.72
C HIS A 189 -0.71 0.89 -7.37
N PRO A 190 -1.55 0.11 -6.66
CA PRO A 190 -1.98 0.43 -5.31
C PRO A 190 -0.85 0.13 -4.32
N PHE A 191 -0.32 1.13 -3.64
CA PHE A 191 0.70 0.98 -2.60
C PHE A 191 0.10 1.12 -1.21
N HIS A 192 0.39 0.14 -0.36
CA HIS A 192 -0.08 0.04 1.01
C HIS A 192 1.10 0.15 2.00
N LEU A 193 0.90 0.89 3.10
CA LEU A 193 1.83 0.98 4.22
C LEU A 193 1.20 0.36 5.46
N HIS A 194 1.89 -0.61 6.06
CA HIS A 194 1.48 -1.20 7.34
C HIS A 194 1.73 -0.22 8.49
N GLY A 195 1.00 -0.36 9.60
CA GLY A 195 1.25 0.36 10.85
C GLY A 195 0.86 1.84 10.86
N HIS A 196 0.56 2.44 9.70
CA HIS A 196 0.34 3.88 9.54
C HIS A 196 -0.81 4.23 8.61
N GLN A 197 -1.41 5.39 8.86
CA GLN A 197 -2.09 6.17 7.83
C GLN A 197 -1.14 7.29 7.40
N PHE A 198 -0.88 7.43 6.11
CA PHE A 198 -0.06 8.50 5.57
C PHE A 198 -0.90 9.63 4.98
N GLN A 199 -0.35 10.83 4.96
CA GLN A 199 -0.83 11.97 4.19
C GLN A 199 -0.39 11.82 2.73
N VAL A 200 -1.34 11.87 1.79
CA VAL A 200 -1.05 11.95 0.35
C VAL A 200 -0.83 13.42 0.00
N CYS A 201 0.43 13.83 -0.09
CA CYS A 201 0.84 15.23 -0.25
C CYS A 201 0.78 15.69 -1.72
N ASP A 202 1.10 14.80 -2.65
CA ASP A 202 1.00 15.05 -4.09
C ASP A 202 0.76 13.73 -4.82
N ARG A 203 -0.05 13.76 -5.88
CA ARG A 203 -0.36 12.62 -6.75
C ARG A 203 -0.78 13.12 -8.14
N PRO A 204 0.17 13.49 -9.00
CA PRO A 204 -0.15 13.95 -10.34
C PRO A 204 -0.81 12.85 -11.19
N GLY A 205 -1.44 13.27 -12.29
CA GLY A 205 -1.96 12.35 -13.30
C GLY A 205 -0.86 11.50 -13.95
N SER A 206 -1.28 10.50 -14.73
CA SER A 206 -0.34 9.65 -15.49
C SER A 206 0.50 10.47 -16.47
N GLY A 207 1.76 10.07 -16.66
CA GLY A 207 2.68 10.73 -17.59
C GLY A 207 3.30 12.03 -17.07
N ALA A 208 3.13 12.35 -15.78
CA ALA A 208 3.80 13.50 -15.16
C ALA A 208 5.33 13.32 -15.02
N GLY A 209 5.84 12.09 -15.21
CA GLY A 209 7.24 11.74 -15.00
C GLY A 209 7.56 11.52 -13.52
N SER A 210 8.84 11.32 -13.20
CA SER A 210 9.33 11.20 -11.83
C SER A 210 9.41 12.57 -11.14
N PHE A 211 9.33 12.59 -9.82
CA PHE A 211 9.45 13.82 -9.05
C PHE A 211 10.84 14.44 -9.20
N GLY A 212 10.90 15.64 -9.80
CA GLY A 212 12.15 16.35 -10.09
C GLY A 212 12.73 17.19 -8.94
N GLY A 213 12.10 17.19 -7.75
CA GLY A 213 12.55 17.97 -6.59
C GLY A 213 12.01 19.40 -6.51
N ASP A 214 11.54 19.95 -7.63
CA ASP A 214 11.05 21.32 -7.74
C ASP A 214 9.52 21.37 -7.74
N ASN A 215 8.96 22.28 -6.93
CA ASN A 215 7.53 22.51 -6.66
C ASN A 215 6.90 21.62 -5.57
N ARG A 216 6.78 22.17 -4.36
CA ARG A 216 6.17 21.54 -3.17
C ARG A 216 4.93 22.31 -2.71
N ALA A 217 3.99 22.52 -3.63
CA ALA A 217 2.71 23.16 -3.33
C ALA A 217 1.69 22.12 -2.84
N PHE A 218 1.88 21.64 -1.61
CA PHE A 218 1.02 20.62 -1.01
C PHE A 218 -0.28 21.23 -0.44
N PRO A 219 -1.39 20.47 -0.40
CA PRO A 219 -2.61 20.91 0.26
C PRO A 219 -2.34 21.18 1.75
N SER A 220 -2.98 22.21 2.31
CA SER A 220 -2.81 22.55 3.73
C SER A 220 -3.35 21.47 4.67
N VAL A 221 -4.31 20.67 4.18
CA VAL A 221 -4.93 19.52 4.86
C VAL A 221 -4.95 18.38 3.85
N PRO A 222 -3.89 17.58 3.74
CA PRO A 222 -3.83 16.47 2.79
C PRO A 222 -4.79 15.34 3.16
N MET A 223 -5.25 14.61 2.15
CA MET A 223 -5.97 13.36 2.35
C MET A 223 -5.12 12.35 3.13
N ARG A 224 -5.76 11.53 3.99
CA ARG A 224 -5.10 10.47 4.78
C ARG A 224 -5.70 9.11 4.52
N ARG A 225 -4.84 8.10 4.29
CA ARG A 225 -5.24 6.69 4.14
C ARG A 225 -4.04 5.74 4.30
N ASP A 226 -4.29 4.44 4.20
CA ASP A 226 -3.26 3.40 4.26
C ASP A 226 -2.83 2.86 2.89
N THR A 227 -3.58 3.14 1.83
CA THR A 227 -3.39 2.56 0.49
C THR A 227 -3.69 3.56 -0.62
N VAL A 228 -2.74 3.89 -1.48
CA VAL A 228 -2.91 4.90 -2.57
C VAL A 228 -2.54 4.31 -3.93
N SER A 229 -3.32 4.64 -4.96
CA SER A 229 -2.97 4.29 -6.34
C SER A 229 -1.90 5.26 -6.86
N VAL A 230 -0.78 4.75 -7.34
CA VAL A 230 0.27 5.54 -8.01
C VAL A 230 0.05 5.44 -9.51
N ASN A 231 -0.14 6.58 -10.16
CA ASN A 231 -0.44 6.64 -11.59
C ASN A 231 0.76 6.20 -12.45
N GLY A 232 0.49 5.69 -13.64
CA GLY A 232 1.51 5.23 -14.59
C GLY A 232 2.41 6.36 -15.05
N ASN A 233 3.72 6.11 -15.15
CA ASN A 233 4.74 7.09 -15.54
C ASN A 233 4.59 8.42 -14.75
N SER A 234 4.41 8.31 -13.43
CA SER A 234 4.10 9.42 -12.52
C SER A 234 4.74 9.18 -11.15
N TYR A 235 4.33 9.94 -10.13
CA TYR A 235 4.81 9.76 -8.76
C TYR A 235 3.71 9.99 -7.73
N VAL A 236 3.99 9.63 -6.48
CA VAL A 236 3.23 10.06 -5.31
C VAL A 236 4.19 10.51 -4.21
N ILE A 237 3.79 11.52 -3.44
CA ILE A 237 4.53 11.99 -2.25
C ILE A 237 3.68 11.72 -1.02
N LEU A 238 4.21 10.92 -0.10
CA LEU A 238 3.54 10.49 1.12
C LEU A 238 4.28 11.02 2.34
N ARG A 239 3.55 11.43 3.39
CA ARG A 239 4.13 11.76 4.70
C ARG A 239 3.47 11.01 5.83
N PHE A 240 4.26 10.53 6.79
CA PHE A 240 3.76 10.00 8.05
C PHE A 240 4.72 10.34 9.18
N THR A 241 4.22 10.28 10.41
CA THR A 241 5.07 10.41 11.61
C THR A 241 5.47 9.02 12.06
N ALA A 242 6.76 8.78 12.29
CA ALA A 242 7.25 7.54 12.86
C ALA A 242 6.96 7.48 14.38
N ASP A 243 5.70 7.26 14.77
CA ASP A 243 5.22 7.20 16.16
C ASP A 243 4.76 5.81 16.64
N ASN A 244 4.96 4.77 15.83
CA ASN A 244 4.55 3.39 16.07
C ASN A 244 5.74 2.41 15.88
N PRO A 245 6.64 2.27 16.89
CA PRO A 245 7.80 1.40 16.80
C PRO A 245 7.46 -0.02 16.33
N GLY A 246 8.09 -0.48 15.25
CA GLY A 246 7.68 -1.72 14.59
C GLY A 246 8.46 -2.02 13.32
N VAL A 247 8.03 -3.07 12.62
CA VAL A 247 8.53 -3.46 11.30
C VAL A 247 7.33 -3.51 10.36
N TRP A 248 7.29 -2.58 9.41
CA TRP A 248 6.10 -2.31 8.60
C TRP A 248 6.43 -2.49 7.11
N LEU A 249 5.66 -3.31 6.41
CA LEU A 249 5.83 -3.43 4.96
C LEU A 249 5.21 -2.22 4.25
N PHE A 250 5.91 -1.74 3.23
CA PHE A 250 5.43 -0.80 2.24
C PHE A 250 5.46 -1.48 0.88
N HIS A 251 4.30 -1.81 0.30
CA HIS A 251 4.27 -2.69 -0.87
C HIS A 251 3.10 -2.41 -1.79
N CYS A 252 3.23 -2.84 -3.04
CA CYS A 252 2.09 -2.90 -3.94
C CYS A 252 1.10 -3.96 -3.45
N HIS A 253 -0.20 -3.68 -3.44
CA HIS A 253 -1.25 -4.61 -2.99
C HIS A 253 -1.82 -5.48 -4.12
N ILE A 254 -1.06 -5.59 -5.21
CA ILE A 254 -1.30 -6.56 -6.26
C ILE A 254 -0.44 -7.78 -5.95
N GLU A 255 -1.09 -8.92 -5.65
CA GLU A 255 -0.43 -10.10 -5.04
C GLU A 255 0.76 -10.59 -5.86
N TRP A 256 0.62 -10.67 -7.19
CA TRP A 256 1.71 -11.10 -8.06
C TRP A 256 2.90 -10.13 -8.04
N HIS A 257 2.67 -8.81 -7.87
CA HIS A 257 3.77 -7.86 -7.71
C HIS A 257 4.49 -8.02 -6.37
N VAL A 258 3.78 -8.38 -5.29
CA VAL A 258 4.40 -8.73 -4.00
C VAL A 258 5.32 -9.93 -4.17
N SER A 259 4.82 -10.99 -4.81
CA SER A 259 5.62 -12.20 -5.12
C SER A 259 6.83 -11.91 -6.01
N MET A 260 6.73 -10.92 -6.90
CA MET A 260 7.84 -10.46 -7.75
C MET A 260 8.86 -9.58 -7.02
N GLY A 261 8.58 -9.15 -5.78
CA GLY A 261 9.52 -8.38 -4.96
C GLY A 261 9.20 -6.89 -4.81
N LEU A 262 7.98 -6.42 -5.15
CA LEU A 262 7.58 -5.01 -5.06
C LEU A 262 7.24 -4.59 -3.62
N VAL A 263 8.23 -4.71 -2.73
CA VAL A 263 8.12 -4.54 -1.29
C VAL A 263 9.32 -3.75 -0.75
N ALA A 264 9.08 -2.88 0.21
CA ALA A 264 10.07 -2.32 1.10
C ALA A 264 9.68 -2.53 2.57
N THR A 265 10.67 -2.45 3.46
CA THR A 265 10.46 -2.70 4.89
C THR A 265 10.86 -1.48 5.71
N VAL A 266 9.89 -0.78 6.27
CA VAL A 266 10.13 0.28 7.25
C VAL A 266 10.48 -0.34 8.60
N ILE A 267 11.67 -0.05 9.09
CA ILE A 267 12.16 -0.47 10.41
C ILE A 267 12.13 0.75 11.31
N GLU A 268 11.08 0.83 12.12
CA GLU A 268 10.73 2.04 12.83
C GLU A 268 11.16 1.98 14.29
N ALA A 269 11.96 2.98 14.68
CA ALA A 269 12.47 3.17 16.02
C ALA A 269 13.03 1.87 16.63
N PRO A 270 13.99 1.19 15.97
CA PRO A 270 14.42 -0.16 16.35
C PRO A 270 14.91 -0.25 17.80
N ALA A 271 15.61 0.78 18.29
CA ALA A 271 16.06 0.85 19.68
C ALA A 271 14.90 0.95 20.69
N MET A 272 13.78 1.59 20.33
CA MET A 272 12.56 1.60 21.15
C MET A 272 11.81 0.28 21.04
N LEU A 273 11.69 -0.27 19.83
CA LEU A 273 11.06 -1.56 19.58
C LEU A 273 11.67 -2.67 20.45
N GLN A 274 13.01 -2.76 20.50
CA GLN A 274 13.74 -3.71 21.35
C GLN A 274 13.37 -3.67 22.84
N ARG A 275 12.88 -2.53 23.33
CA ARG A 275 12.51 -2.32 24.75
C ARG A 275 11.01 -2.45 24.99
N ALA A 276 10.21 -2.25 23.96
CA ALA A 276 8.76 -2.14 24.06
C ALA A 276 8.05 -3.49 23.95
N ILE A 277 8.63 -4.47 23.25
CA ILE A 277 7.97 -5.74 22.97
C ILE A 277 8.70 -6.93 23.56
N THR A 278 7.91 -7.93 23.97
CA THR A 278 8.37 -9.28 24.28
C THR A 278 7.63 -10.23 23.35
N ILE A 279 8.35 -11.06 22.59
CA ILE A 279 7.73 -12.00 21.66
C ILE A 279 6.98 -13.09 22.47
N PRO A 280 5.68 -13.34 22.19
CA PRO A 280 4.97 -14.43 22.82
C PRO A 280 5.60 -15.79 22.50
N GLN A 281 5.64 -16.70 23.48
CA GLN A 281 6.25 -18.03 23.28
C GLN A 281 5.66 -18.79 22.08
N GLN A 282 4.34 -18.65 21.85
CA GLN A 282 3.65 -19.28 20.72
C GLN A 282 4.22 -18.83 19.35
N HIS A 283 4.69 -17.59 19.21
CA HIS A 283 5.33 -17.13 17.99
C HIS A 283 6.67 -17.86 17.77
N LEU A 284 7.45 -18.03 18.84
CA LEU A 284 8.71 -18.77 18.79
C LEU A 284 8.49 -20.26 18.48
N ASP A 285 7.45 -20.86 19.06
CA ASP A 285 7.10 -22.26 18.84
C ASP A 285 6.75 -22.53 17.36
N ILE A 286 6.06 -21.59 16.69
CA ILE A 286 5.78 -21.66 15.25
C ILE A 286 7.08 -21.58 14.43
N CYS A 287 7.99 -20.66 14.76
CA CYS A 287 9.28 -20.57 14.08
C CYS A 287 10.10 -21.86 14.25
N ILE A 288 10.12 -22.44 15.45
CA ILE A 288 10.78 -23.73 15.73
C ILE A 288 10.15 -24.84 14.87
N ALA A 289 8.82 -24.93 14.81
CA ALA A 289 8.13 -25.94 14.03
C ALA A 289 8.40 -25.83 12.51
N GLN A 290 8.71 -24.64 12.02
CA GLN A 290 9.01 -24.37 10.60
C GLN A 290 10.52 -24.31 10.30
N CYS A 291 11.39 -24.58 11.28
CA CYS A 291 12.84 -24.44 11.17
C CYS A 291 13.28 -23.02 10.76
N VAL A 292 12.54 -21.99 11.18
CA VAL A 292 12.85 -20.58 10.92
C VAL A 292 13.69 -20.02 12.07
N PRO A 293 14.91 -19.51 11.83
CA PRO A 293 15.72 -18.91 12.87
C PRO A 293 15.14 -17.57 13.36
N THR A 294 15.31 -17.30 14.65
CA THR A 294 14.77 -16.10 15.35
C THR A 294 15.85 -15.25 16.03
N ALA A 295 17.12 -15.45 15.66
CA ALA A 295 18.25 -14.73 16.22
C ALA A 295 19.29 -14.39 15.16
N GLY A 296 20.00 -13.28 15.37
CA GLY A 296 21.05 -12.77 14.49
C GLY A 296 20.52 -11.83 13.39
N ASN A 297 21.43 -11.42 12.51
CA ASN A 297 21.12 -10.63 11.33
C ASN A 297 20.31 -11.45 10.28
N ALA A 298 20.10 -10.90 9.10
CA ALA A 298 19.40 -11.57 7.98
C ALA A 298 19.92 -12.98 7.63
N ALA A 299 21.20 -13.26 7.87
CA ALA A 299 21.82 -14.57 7.65
C ALA A 299 21.72 -15.52 8.87
N GLY A 300 21.30 -15.03 10.04
CA GLY A 300 21.36 -15.74 11.31
C GLY A 300 22.70 -15.61 12.04
N ASN A 301 23.56 -14.66 11.67
CA ASN A 301 24.82 -14.41 12.35
C ASN A 301 24.59 -13.62 13.64
N THR A 302 24.99 -14.19 14.78
CA THR A 302 24.82 -13.62 16.12
C THR A 302 26.11 -13.01 16.69
N VAL A 303 27.23 -13.10 15.96
CA VAL A 303 28.55 -12.65 16.42
C VAL A 303 28.98 -11.39 15.67
N ASN A 304 28.91 -11.42 14.34
CA ASN A 304 29.17 -10.26 13.49
C ASN A 304 27.91 -9.95 12.67
N HIS A 305 27.13 -8.97 13.11
CA HIS A 305 25.86 -8.62 12.46
C HIS A 305 26.02 -8.04 11.06
N THR A 306 27.22 -7.60 10.67
CA THR A 306 27.49 -7.11 9.30
C THR A 306 27.95 -8.20 8.35
N ASP A 307 28.25 -9.40 8.86
CA ASP A 307 28.58 -10.55 8.02
C ASP A 307 27.30 -11.25 7.56
N LEU A 308 26.94 -10.99 6.30
CA LEU A 308 25.79 -11.56 5.62
C LEU A 308 26.10 -12.85 4.88
N ALA A 309 27.24 -13.51 5.16
CA ALA A 309 27.55 -14.80 4.57
C ALA A 309 26.41 -15.81 4.86
N GLY A 310 25.76 -16.27 3.80
CA GLY A 310 24.62 -17.17 3.88
C GLY A 310 23.26 -16.48 4.02
N ALA A 311 23.15 -15.16 3.92
CA ALA A 311 21.87 -14.49 3.68
C ALA A 311 21.25 -14.96 2.35
N ASN A 312 19.94 -14.77 2.19
CA ASN A 312 19.28 -15.11 0.94
C ASN A 312 19.61 -14.03 -0.10
N THR A 313 20.15 -14.45 -1.25
CA THR A 313 20.52 -13.57 -2.37
C THR A 313 19.66 -13.80 -3.62
N ALA A 314 18.71 -14.73 -3.57
CA ALA A 314 17.75 -15.01 -4.61
C ALA A 314 16.37 -15.18 -4.00
N SER A 315 15.32 -14.84 -4.76
CA SER A 315 13.95 -15.05 -4.34
C SER A 315 13.70 -16.55 -4.06
N PRO A 316 13.04 -16.90 -2.94
CA PRO A 316 12.66 -18.28 -2.66
C PRO A 316 11.54 -18.79 -3.56
N ASN A 317 10.90 -17.91 -4.35
CA ASN A 317 9.88 -18.25 -5.33
C ASN A 317 10.53 -18.38 -6.73
N PRO A 318 10.84 -19.61 -7.19
CA PRO A 318 11.54 -19.83 -8.46
C PRO A 318 10.64 -19.67 -9.69
N ASP A 319 9.33 -19.49 -9.51
CA ASP A 319 8.35 -19.37 -10.60
C ASP A 319 8.01 -17.90 -10.88
N ASN A 320 7.36 -17.63 -12.02
CA ASN A 320 7.06 -16.30 -12.62
C ASN A 320 6.11 -15.38 -11.81
N GLY A 321 6.06 -15.51 -10.48
CA GLY A 321 5.03 -14.91 -9.63
C GLY A 321 3.97 -15.92 -9.25
#